data_AF-A0A7X7KIW1-F1
#
_entry.id   AF-A0A7X7KIW1-F1
#
_cell.length_a   1.000
_cell.length_b   1.000
_cell.length_c   1.000
_cell.angle_alpha   90.00
_cell.angle_beta   90.00
_cell.angle_gamma   90.00
#
_symmetry.space_group_name_H-M   'P 1'
#
loop_
_entity.id
_entity.type
_entity.pdbx_description
1 polymer ?
#
loop_
_entity_poly.entity_id
_entity_poly.type
_entity_poly.pdbx_seq_one_letter_code
_entity_poly.pdbx_strand_id
1 'polypeptide(L)'
;MSDSLTDADAARIERYRRERQFGRRCALQYLYQADVQDDWGNVSRQIGLLKAQVCDLDDALEGSSFDHAWAYAERLIRGVLEHRQELDERIAARATNWTLARMSIIDRNILRLATYELYCCEDVPGLTALDEGVELAKAFGHADSSRFVNGVLDRLWRDRPAAPEAPTGAPGKEA
;
A
#
# COMPACT_ATOMS: atom_id res chain seq x y z
N MET A 1 12.09 -27.06 15.99
CA MET A 1 11.47 -26.55 17.24
C MET A 1 10.30 -25.70 16.81
N SER A 2 9.09 -26.11 17.22
CA SER A 2 7.81 -25.55 16.77
C SER A 2 7.65 -24.13 17.29
N ASP A 3 7.70 -23.16 16.38
CA ASP A 3 7.37 -21.76 16.62
C ASP A 3 5.84 -21.63 16.59
N SER A 4 5.19 -21.92 17.72
CA SER A 4 3.74 -21.80 17.86
C SER A 4 3.42 -20.42 18.43
N LEU A 5 2.92 -19.52 17.57
CA LEU A 5 2.41 -18.20 17.93
C LEU A 5 1.41 -18.29 19.10
N THR A 6 1.57 -17.40 20.09
CA THR A 6 0.62 -17.29 21.20
C THR A 6 -0.65 -16.57 20.73
N ASP A 7 -1.78 -16.78 21.42
CA ASP A 7 -3.04 -16.07 21.13
C ASP A 7 -2.88 -14.54 21.19
N ALA A 8 -1.99 -14.05 22.07
CA ALA A 8 -1.66 -12.63 22.19
C ALA A 8 -0.90 -12.10 20.97
N ASP A 9 0.00 -12.90 20.38
CA ASP A 9 0.73 -12.52 19.18
C ASP A 9 -0.19 -12.54 17.95
N ALA A 10 -1.07 -13.54 17.84
CA ALA A 10 -2.09 -13.60 16.79
C ALA A 10 -3.02 -12.38 16.83
N ALA A 11 -3.51 -12.00 18.01
CA ALA A 11 -4.34 -10.81 18.19
C ALA A 11 -3.58 -9.52 17.82
N ARG A 12 -2.29 -9.41 18.16
CA ARG A 12 -1.45 -8.25 17.78
C ARG A 12 -1.27 -8.18 16.26
N ILE A 13 -1.00 -9.29 15.60
CA ILE A 13 -0.83 -9.36 14.13
C ILE A 13 -2.13 -8.94 13.43
N GLU A 14 -3.26 -9.45 13.89
CA GLU A 14 -4.56 -9.13 13.32
C GLU A 14 -4.91 -7.65 13.50
N ARG A 15 -4.65 -7.09 14.69
CA ARG A 15 -4.80 -5.65 14.93
C ARG A 15 -3.97 -4.81 13.96
N TYR A 16 -2.70 -5.18 13.80
CA TYR A 16 -1.77 -4.49 12.91
C TYR A 16 -2.22 -4.57 11.44
N ARG A 17 -2.74 -5.73 11.03
CA ARG A 17 -3.31 -5.93 9.70
C ARG A 17 -4.50 -4.99 9.45
N ARG A 18 -5.44 -4.90 10.39
CA ARG A 18 -6.61 -4.01 10.31
C ARG A 18 -6.21 -2.55 10.21
N GLU A 19 -5.27 -2.10 11.03
CA GLU A 19 -4.74 -0.73 10.99
C GLU A 19 -4.17 -0.40 9.61
N ARG A 20 -3.39 -1.32 9.02
CA ARG A 20 -2.83 -1.13 7.67
C ARG A 20 -3.90 -1.19 6.58
N GLN A 21 -4.86 -2.11 6.66
CA GLN A 21 -5.97 -2.20 5.71
C GLN A 21 -6.81 -0.93 5.69
N PHE A 22 -7.13 -0.39 6.88
CA PHE A 22 -7.80 0.89 7.01
C PHE A 22 -6.97 2.01 6.38
N GLY A 23 -5.68 2.10 6.71
CA GLY A 23 -4.83 3.16 6.19
C GLY A 23 -4.69 3.14 4.66
N ARG A 24 -4.62 1.95 4.04
CA ARG A 24 -4.65 1.80 2.57
C ARG A 24 -5.94 2.32 1.96
N ARG A 25 -7.10 2.05 2.57
CA ARG A 25 -8.40 2.53 2.10
C ARG A 25 -8.49 4.05 2.16
N CYS A 26 -8.04 4.66 3.26
CA CYS A 26 -7.97 6.12 3.38
C CYS A 26 -7.02 6.72 2.35
N ALA A 27 -5.85 6.13 2.14
CA ALA A 27 -4.92 6.60 1.12
C ALA A 27 -5.52 6.50 -0.30
N LEU A 28 -6.24 5.42 -0.61
CA LEU A 28 -6.94 5.28 -1.89
C LEU A 28 -8.02 6.35 -2.08
N GLN A 29 -8.82 6.63 -1.04
CA GLN A 29 -9.83 7.69 -1.07
C GLN A 29 -9.21 9.07 -1.34
N TYR A 30 -8.11 9.39 -0.65
CA TYR A 30 -7.36 10.63 -0.88
C TYR A 30 -6.89 10.73 -2.34
N LEU A 31 -6.21 9.69 -2.84
CA LEU A 31 -5.62 9.72 -4.17
C LEU A 31 -6.69 9.79 -5.27
N TYR A 32 -7.82 9.10 -5.06
CA TYR A 32 -8.97 9.22 -5.94
C TYR A 32 -9.49 10.65 -6.00
N GLN A 33 -9.67 11.31 -4.84
CA GLN A 33 -10.13 12.69 -4.80
C GLN A 33 -9.13 13.64 -5.49
N ALA A 34 -7.83 13.47 -5.23
CA ALA A 34 -6.78 14.27 -5.85
C ALA A 34 -6.77 14.12 -7.39
N ASP A 35 -6.89 12.88 -7.91
CA ASP A 35 -6.99 12.61 -9.36
C ASP A 35 -8.26 13.22 -9.97
N VAL A 36 -9.42 13.11 -9.30
CA VAL A 36 -10.70 13.63 -9.81
C VAL A 36 -10.71 15.16 -9.86
N GLN A 37 -10.10 15.81 -8.87
CA GLN A 37 -10.01 17.27 -8.79
C GLN A 37 -8.83 17.85 -9.58
N ASP A 38 -7.92 16.97 -10.03
CA ASP A 38 -6.58 17.32 -10.53
C ASP A 38 -5.83 18.28 -9.59
N ASP A 39 -6.02 18.09 -8.28
CA ASP A 39 -5.46 18.94 -7.23
C ASP A 39 -4.48 18.13 -6.37
N TRP A 40 -3.21 18.23 -6.75
CA TRP A 40 -2.09 17.58 -6.08
C TRP A 40 -1.32 18.52 -5.14
N GLY A 41 -1.71 19.79 -5.07
CA GLY A 41 -0.98 20.84 -4.34
C GLY A 41 -1.50 21.12 -2.94
N ASN A 42 -2.80 20.92 -2.70
CA ASN A 42 -3.44 21.25 -1.42
C ASN A 42 -3.34 20.14 -0.36
N VAL A 43 -2.19 19.46 -0.29
CA VAL A 43 -1.98 18.23 0.47
C VAL A 43 -2.38 18.35 1.93
N SER A 44 -1.82 19.32 2.66
CA SER A 44 -2.08 19.46 4.11
C SER A 44 -3.56 19.71 4.42
N ARG A 45 -4.24 20.50 3.58
CA ARG A 45 -5.66 20.78 3.75
C ARG A 45 -6.50 19.53 3.48
N GLN A 46 -6.25 18.86 2.37
CA GLN A 46 -7.00 17.66 1.97
C GLN A 46 -6.79 16.51 2.97
N ILE A 47 -5.57 16.31 3.48
CA ILE A 47 -5.27 15.35 4.56
C ILE A 47 -6.08 15.69 5.83
N GLY A 48 -6.09 16.97 6.24
CA GLY A 48 -6.86 17.39 7.42
C GLY A 48 -8.37 17.16 7.28
N LEU A 49 -8.93 17.45 6.10
CA LEU A 49 -10.33 17.20 5.80
C LEU A 49 -10.66 15.71 5.82
N LEU A 50 -9.84 14.88 5.16
CA LEU A 50 -10.05 13.43 5.17
C LEU A 50 -9.95 12.86 6.59
N LYS A 51 -8.99 13.32 7.40
CA LYS A 51 -8.86 12.88 8.80
C LYS A 51 -10.14 13.15 9.57
N ALA A 52 -10.70 14.36 9.44
CA ALA A 52 -11.94 14.75 10.10
C ALA A 52 -13.16 13.97 9.59
N GLN A 53 -13.14 13.48 8.35
CA GLN A 53 -14.23 12.67 7.79
C GLN A 53 -14.18 11.22 8.28
N VAL A 54 -13.00 10.69 8.59
CA VAL A 54 -12.80 9.27 8.92
C VAL A 54 -12.53 9.01 10.39
N CYS A 55 -12.31 10.05 11.22
CA CYS A 55 -12.02 9.90 12.65
C CYS A 55 -13.16 9.26 13.44
N ASP A 56 -14.40 9.42 12.99
CA ASP A 56 -15.57 8.84 13.65
C ASP A 56 -15.89 7.42 13.16
N LEU A 57 -15.08 6.85 12.26
CA LEU A 57 -15.24 5.49 11.75
C LEU A 57 -14.58 4.43 12.66
N ASP A 58 -14.47 4.72 13.95
CA ASP A 58 -13.75 3.92 14.94
C ASP A 58 -14.31 2.49 15.07
N ASP A 59 -15.62 2.32 14.83
CA ASP A 59 -16.28 1.00 14.81
C ASP A 59 -15.68 0.04 13.76
N ALA A 60 -15.08 0.56 12.68
CA ALA A 60 -14.41 -0.26 11.67
C ALA A 60 -13.04 -0.79 12.13
N LEU A 61 -12.52 -0.29 13.25
CA LEU A 61 -11.19 -0.57 13.79
C LEU A 61 -11.26 -1.38 15.09
N GLU A 62 -12.27 -2.25 15.30
CA GLU A 62 -12.43 -3.06 16.52
C GLU A 62 -11.10 -3.56 17.13
N GLY A 63 -10.70 -2.97 18.26
CA GLY A 63 -9.47 -3.32 19.00
C GLY A 63 -8.17 -2.75 18.44
N SER A 64 -8.21 -1.98 17.35
CA SER A 64 -7.14 -1.25 16.69
C SER A 64 -7.09 0.23 17.09
N SER A 65 -5.95 0.88 16.84
CA SER A 65 -5.76 2.31 17.10
C SER A 65 -5.99 3.14 15.84
N PHE A 66 -6.95 4.05 15.88
CA PHE A 66 -7.16 5.03 14.79
C PHE A 66 -5.90 5.82 14.50
N ASP A 67 -5.18 6.28 15.51
CA ASP A 67 -3.96 7.07 15.31
C ASP A 67 -2.86 6.28 14.58
N HIS A 68 -2.71 4.98 14.86
CA HIS A 68 -1.77 4.14 14.12
C HIS A 68 -2.22 3.92 12.67
N ALA A 69 -3.50 3.62 12.47
CA ALA A 69 -4.06 3.42 11.15
C ALA A 69 -3.94 4.70 10.29
N TRP A 70 -4.22 5.86 10.90
CA TRP A 70 -4.09 7.17 10.27
C TRP A 70 -2.63 7.51 9.96
N ALA A 71 -1.70 7.28 10.88
CA ALA A 71 -0.28 7.52 10.65
C ALA A 71 0.23 6.72 9.44
N TYR A 72 -0.24 5.48 9.28
CA TYR A 72 0.07 4.68 8.12
C TYR A 72 -0.59 5.21 6.84
N ALA A 73 -1.86 5.64 6.90
CA ALA A 73 -2.55 6.29 5.77
C ALA A 73 -1.77 7.53 5.28
N GLU A 74 -1.39 8.41 6.20
CA GLU A 74 -0.67 9.64 5.91
C GLU A 74 0.71 9.35 5.31
N ARG A 75 1.42 8.32 5.82
CA ARG A 75 2.68 7.86 5.23
C ARG A 75 2.49 7.45 3.77
N LEU A 76 1.49 6.61 3.48
CA LEU A 76 1.20 6.15 2.12
C LEU A 76 0.85 7.31 1.19
N ILE A 77 -0.01 8.24 1.64
CA ILE A 77 -0.40 9.42 0.86
C ILE A 77 0.84 10.25 0.49
N ARG A 78 1.63 10.64 1.49
CA ARG A 78 2.80 11.50 1.28
C ARG A 78 3.83 10.81 0.40
N GLY A 79 4.10 9.54 0.65
CA GLY A 79 5.06 8.76 -0.14
C GLY A 79 4.63 8.59 -1.60
N VAL A 80 3.36 8.28 -1.86
CA VAL A 80 2.86 8.22 -3.25
C VAL A 80 2.96 9.57 -3.94
N LEU A 81 2.64 10.68 -3.25
CA LEU A 81 2.76 12.02 -3.83
C LEU A 81 4.20 12.39 -4.17
N GLU A 82 5.14 12.08 -3.27
CA GLU A 82 6.57 12.33 -3.44
C GLU A 82 7.16 11.54 -4.62
N HIS A 83 6.79 10.26 -4.75
CA HIS A 83 7.31 9.36 -5.77
C HIS A 83 6.41 9.24 -7.01
N ARG A 84 5.35 10.04 -7.13
CA ARG A 84 4.25 9.80 -8.09
C ARG A 84 4.72 9.58 -9.52
N GLN A 85 5.62 10.44 -10.01
CA GLN A 85 6.14 10.35 -11.37
C GLN A 85 6.92 9.04 -11.59
N GLU A 86 7.80 8.68 -10.66
CA GLU A 86 8.59 7.45 -10.73
C GLU A 86 7.67 6.20 -10.69
N LEU A 87 6.67 6.21 -9.80
CA LEU A 87 5.68 5.14 -9.70
C LEU A 87 4.91 4.99 -11.02
N ASP A 88 4.46 6.11 -11.59
CA ASP A 88 3.75 6.14 -12.87
C ASP A 88 4.62 5.56 -14.01
N GLU A 89 5.89 5.95 -14.10
CA GLU A 89 6.83 5.42 -15.09
C GLU A 89 7.01 3.90 -14.95
N ARG A 90 7.21 3.40 -13.73
CA ARG A 90 7.32 1.96 -13.44
C ARG A 90 6.05 1.20 -13.83
N ILE A 91 4.89 1.71 -13.45
CA ILE A 91 3.58 1.10 -13.76
C ILE A 91 3.37 1.06 -15.27
N ALA A 92 3.58 2.19 -15.96
CA ALA A 92 3.40 2.29 -17.42
C ALA A 92 4.30 1.30 -18.17
N ALA A 93 5.54 1.13 -17.71
CA ALA A 93 6.49 0.18 -18.31
C ALA A 93 6.06 -1.29 -18.14
N ARG A 94 5.11 -1.62 -17.25
CA ARG A 94 4.63 -2.98 -16.97
C ARG A 94 3.15 -3.19 -17.27
N ALA A 95 2.42 -2.14 -17.62
CA ALA A 95 1.05 -2.21 -18.11
C ALA A 95 1.04 -2.41 -19.62
N THR A 96 1.41 -3.62 -20.08
CA THR A 96 1.46 -3.94 -21.52
C THR A 96 0.11 -3.65 -22.18
N ASN A 97 0.13 -2.85 -23.27
CA ASN A 97 -1.04 -2.39 -24.03
C ASN A 97 -1.95 -1.37 -23.32
N TRP A 98 -1.59 -0.85 -22.14
CA TRP A 98 -2.36 0.14 -21.41
C TRP A 98 -1.52 1.37 -21.07
N THR A 99 -1.98 2.54 -21.47
CA THR A 99 -1.44 3.80 -20.93
C THR A 99 -2.08 4.06 -19.57
N LEU A 100 -1.36 4.73 -18.65
CA LEU A 100 -1.91 5.18 -17.37
C LEU A 100 -3.20 5.99 -17.52
N ALA A 101 -3.29 6.80 -18.57
CA ALA A 101 -4.46 7.63 -18.88
C ALA A 101 -5.71 6.80 -19.24
N ARG A 102 -5.54 5.54 -19.68
CA ARG A 102 -6.63 4.63 -20.02
C ARG A 102 -7.07 3.75 -18.85
N MET A 103 -6.28 3.67 -17.79
CA MET A 103 -6.66 2.96 -16.57
C MET A 103 -7.79 3.71 -15.88
N SER A 104 -8.68 2.99 -15.20
CA SER A 104 -9.60 3.64 -14.28
C SER A 104 -8.81 4.38 -13.18
N ILE A 105 -9.35 5.48 -12.68
CA ILE A 105 -8.70 6.26 -11.60
C ILE A 105 -8.43 5.36 -10.38
N ILE A 106 -9.35 4.43 -10.10
CA ILE A 106 -9.22 3.49 -8.99
C ILE A 106 -8.05 2.53 -9.23
N ASP A 107 -8.00 1.84 -10.38
CA ASP A 107 -6.90 0.89 -10.66
C ASP A 107 -5.55 1.57 -10.67
N ARG A 108 -5.47 2.78 -11.27
CA ARG A 108 -4.23 3.58 -11.29
C ARG A 108 -3.74 3.88 -9.88
N ASN A 109 -4.63 4.30 -8.98
CA ASN A 109 -4.24 4.64 -7.61
C ASN A 109 -3.93 3.42 -6.74
N ILE A 110 -4.61 2.30 -6.97
CA ILE A 110 -4.25 1.01 -6.34
C ILE A 110 -2.84 0.60 -6.76
N LEU A 111 -2.53 0.68 -8.06
CA LEU A 111 -1.20 0.37 -8.58
C LEU A 111 -0.13 1.31 -7.99
N ARG A 112 -0.41 2.61 -7.88
CA ARG A 112 0.51 3.57 -7.23
C ARG A 112 0.78 3.20 -5.78
N LEU A 113 -0.25 2.89 -4.99
CA LEU A 113 -0.11 2.50 -3.58
C LEU A 113 0.72 1.22 -3.43
N ALA A 114 0.32 0.14 -4.12
CA ALA A 114 1.01 -1.14 -4.01
C ALA A 114 2.45 -1.07 -4.55
N THR A 115 2.71 -0.27 -5.59
CA THR A 115 4.07 -0.03 -6.09
C THR A 115 4.90 0.76 -5.09
N TYR A 116 4.34 1.79 -4.45
CA TYR A 116 5.05 2.52 -3.40
C TYR A 116 5.41 1.61 -2.24
N GLU A 117 4.48 0.79 -1.77
CA GLU A 117 4.78 -0.19 -0.72
C GLU A 117 5.86 -1.18 -1.14
N LEU A 118 5.76 -1.69 -2.36
CA LEU A 118 6.69 -2.67 -2.90
C LEU A 118 8.14 -2.15 -2.97
N TYR A 119 8.33 -0.91 -3.39
CA TYR A 119 9.67 -0.36 -3.65
C TYR A 119 10.23 0.51 -2.52
N CYS A 120 9.37 1.12 -1.70
CA CYS A 120 9.77 2.14 -0.72
C CYS A 120 9.49 1.75 0.74
N CYS A 121 8.70 0.70 1.00
CA CYS A 121 8.34 0.29 2.37
C CYS A 121 9.00 -1.04 2.77
N GLU A 122 10.18 -0.98 3.37
CA GLU A 122 10.92 -2.17 3.85
C GLU A 122 10.18 -2.93 4.96
N ASP A 123 9.30 -2.26 5.70
CA ASP A 123 8.46 -2.83 6.76
C ASP A 123 7.23 -3.57 6.22
N VAL A 124 7.04 -3.63 4.90
CA VAL A 124 5.94 -4.32 4.23
C VAL A 124 6.51 -5.49 3.42
N PRO A 125 6.21 -6.74 3.79
CA PRO A 125 6.56 -7.88 2.94
C PRO A 125 5.94 -7.70 1.57
N GLY A 126 6.74 -7.90 0.51
CA GLY A 126 6.27 -7.58 -0.84
C GLY A 126 5.06 -8.39 -1.30
N LEU A 127 4.98 -9.67 -0.92
CA LEU A 127 3.78 -10.49 -1.17
C LEU A 127 2.54 -9.88 -0.50
N THR A 128 2.67 -9.32 0.71
CA THR A 128 1.57 -8.62 1.37
C THR A 128 1.17 -7.35 0.61
N ALA A 129 2.12 -6.57 0.08
CA ALA A 129 1.79 -5.40 -0.74
C ALA A 129 1.02 -5.79 -2.03
N LEU A 130 1.41 -6.91 -2.65
CA LEU A 130 0.73 -7.49 -3.81
C LEU A 130 -0.70 -7.91 -3.47
N ASP A 131 -0.86 -8.76 -2.45
CA ASP A 131 -2.15 -9.30 -2.04
C ASP A 131 -3.13 -8.18 -1.65
N GLU A 132 -2.67 -7.21 -0.84
CA GLU A 132 -3.48 -6.08 -0.40
C GLU A 132 -3.87 -5.15 -1.56
N GLY A 133 -2.99 -4.96 -2.55
CA GLY A 133 -3.34 -4.26 -3.79
C GLY A 133 -4.46 -4.96 -4.57
N VAL A 134 -4.42 -6.30 -4.66
CA VAL A 134 -5.45 -7.09 -5.33
C VAL A 134 -6.77 -7.07 -4.55
N GLU A 135 -6.73 -7.12 -3.21
CA GLU A 135 -7.94 -7.01 -2.38
C GLU A 135 -8.60 -5.64 -2.52
N LEU A 136 -7.83 -4.54 -2.59
CA LEU A 136 -8.39 -3.23 -2.91
C LEU A 136 -9.07 -3.22 -4.29
N ALA A 137 -8.47 -3.87 -5.29
CA ALA A 137 -9.04 -3.93 -6.64
C ALA A 137 -10.35 -4.73 -6.69
N LYS A 138 -10.49 -5.77 -5.85
CA LYS A 138 -11.76 -6.49 -5.67
C LYS A 138 -12.81 -5.63 -4.98
N ALA A 139 -12.41 -4.84 -3.99
CA ALA A 139 -13.32 -4.05 -3.18
C ALA A 139 -13.84 -2.78 -3.89
N PHE A 140 -13.00 -2.13 -4.69
CA PHE A 140 -13.30 -0.81 -5.28
C PHE A 140 -13.31 -0.79 -6.81
N GLY A 141 -12.70 -1.78 -7.45
CA GLY A 141 -12.58 -1.84 -8.90
C GLY A 141 -13.83 -2.40 -9.59
N HIS A 142 -13.71 -2.60 -10.91
CA HIS A 142 -14.71 -3.30 -11.71
C HIS A 142 -14.38 -4.80 -11.82
N ALA A 143 -15.23 -5.56 -12.52
CA ALA A 143 -15.12 -7.03 -12.61
C ALA A 143 -13.72 -7.56 -12.98
N ASP A 144 -12.99 -6.85 -13.85
CA ASP A 144 -11.67 -7.26 -14.35
C ASP A 144 -10.49 -6.60 -13.60
N SER A 145 -10.77 -5.66 -12.67
CA SER A 145 -9.74 -4.88 -11.97
C SER A 145 -8.75 -5.76 -11.22
N SER A 146 -9.25 -6.73 -10.46
CA SER A 146 -8.40 -7.62 -9.64
C SER A 146 -7.38 -8.41 -10.49
N ARG A 147 -7.82 -8.95 -11.64
CA ARG A 147 -6.96 -9.66 -12.58
C ARG A 147 -5.94 -8.71 -13.23
N PHE A 148 -6.38 -7.52 -13.62
CA PHE A 148 -5.51 -6.52 -14.24
C PHE A 148 -4.42 -6.06 -13.27
N VAL A 149 -4.81 -5.62 -12.06
CA VAL A 149 -3.90 -5.17 -11.00
C VAL A 149 -2.91 -6.26 -10.64
N ASN A 150 -3.38 -7.49 -10.39
CA ASN A 150 -2.51 -8.62 -10.10
C ASN A 150 -1.45 -8.82 -11.19
N GLY A 151 -1.87 -8.80 -12.47
CA GLY A 151 -0.95 -8.99 -13.58
C GLY A 151 0.14 -7.92 -13.69
N VAL A 152 -0.17 -6.66 -13.37
CA VAL A 152 0.81 -5.57 -13.36
C VAL A 152 1.74 -5.68 -12.16
N LEU A 153 1.20 -5.90 -10.95
CA LEU A 153 2.00 -6.01 -9.73
C LEU A 153 2.94 -7.22 -9.76
N ASP A 154 2.51 -8.36 -10.31
CA ASP A 154 3.36 -9.53 -10.53
C ASP A 154 4.58 -9.22 -11.40
N ARG A 155 4.43 -8.37 -12.41
CA ARG A 155 5.55 -7.96 -13.28
C ARG A 155 6.49 -7.00 -12.55
N LEU A 156 5.95 -6.08 -11.76
CA LEU A 156 6.75 -5.19 -10.92
C LEU A 156 7.54 -5.98 -9.85
N TRP A 157 6.91 -6.96 -9.20
CA TRP A 157 7.54 -7.83 -8.21
C TRP A 157 8.78 -8.55 -8.76
N ARG A 158 8.67 -9.14 -9.96
CA ARG A 158 9.78 -9.87 -10.60
C ARG A 158 10.97 -8.99 -10.96
N ASP A 159 10.72 -7.71 -11.21
CA ASP A 159 11.74 -6.75 -11.64
C ASP A 159 12.38 -6.00 -10.48
N ARG A 160 11.86 -6.20 -9.25
CA ARG A 160 12.46 -5.62 -8.07
C ARG A 160 13.86 -6.25 -7.91
N PRO A 161 14.93 -5.44 -7.84
CA PRO A 161 16.24 -5.99 -7.49
C PRO A 161 16.12 -6.66 -6.13
N ALA A 162 16.65 -7.88 -6.01
CA ALA A 162 16.74 -8.55 -4.71
C ALA A 162 17.35 -7.55 -3.72
N ALA A 163 16.73 -7.40 -2.54
CA ALA A 163 17.33 -6.61 -1.48
C ALA A 163 18.78 -7.12 -1.31
N PRO A 164 19.78 -6.22 -1.19
CA PRO A 164 21.13 -6.68 -0.90
C PRO A 164 21.05 -7.58 0.33
N GLU A 165 21.48 -8.83 0.20
CA GLU A 165 21.52 -9.75 1.34
C GLU A 165 22.27 -9.03 2.46
N ALA A 166 21.60 -8.85 3.61
CA ALA A 166 22.26 -8.33 4.80
C ALA A 166 23.54 -9.16 4.99
N PRO A 167 24.70 -8.53 5.28
CA PRO A 167 25.94 -9.27 5.44
C PRO A 167 25.69 -10.35 6.48
N THR A 168 25.72 -11.61 6.02
CA THR A 168 25.56 -12.77 6.89
C THR A 168 26.80 -12.79 7.77
N GLY A 169 26.69 -12.13 8.92
CA GLY A 169 27.70 -12.17 9.96
C GLY A 169 27.77 -13.59 10.48
N ALA A 170 28.64 -14.40 9.87
CA ALA A 170 29.13 -15.60 10.51
C ALA A 170 30.02 -15.15 11.67
N PRO A 171 29.74 -15.55 12.93
CA PRO A 171 30.71 -15.41 13.99
C PRO A 171 31.87 -16.36 13.68
N GLY A 172 32.98 -15.79 13.22
CA GLY A 172 34.27 -16.47 13.19
C GLY A 172 34.60 -16.87 14.62
N LYS A 173 34.62 -18.19 14.85
CA LYS A 173 35.06 -18.80 16.10
C LYS A 173 36.42 -18.27 16.50
N GLU A 174 36.52 -17.94 17.78
CA GLU A 174 37.76 -17.84 18.54
C GLU A 174 38.65 -19.07 18.28
N ALA A 175 39.94 -18.81 18.10
CA ALA A 175 41.04 -19.73 18.36
C ALA A 175 42.25 -18.90 18.80
#